data_AF-Q6FRX6-F1
#
_entry.id   AF-Q6FRX6-F1
#
_cell.length_a   1.000
_cell.length_b   1.000
_cell.length_c   1.000
_cell.angle_alpha   90.00
_cell.angle_beta   90.00
_cell.angle_gamma   90.00
#
_symmetry.space_group_name_H-M   'P 1'
#
loop_
_entity.id
_entity.type
_entity.pdbx_description
1 polymer ?
#
loop_
_entity_poly.entity_id
_entity_poly.type
_entity_poly.pdbx_seq_one_letter_code
_entity_poly.pdbx_strand_id
1 'polypeptide(L)'
;MTESEYSSKVRLLILQILLQHQQSLVMKNKDLDIKKLLVEPVIDIEVMNNCQSNTFLKLNAPTVSKLTVRNLRFLVEEWLSEGIPNVPKEETTIITLANYYYSKRINELEEKELPTIRSEAKELFDRLK
;
A
#
# COMPACT_ATOMS: atom_id res chain seq x y z
N MET A 1 -5.34 7.99 16.50
CA MET A 1 -5.71 6.70 15.90
C MET A 1 -4.43 5.91 15.80
N THR A 2 -4.34 4.76 16.44
CA THR A 2 -3.16 3.89 16.34
C THR A 2 -3.18 3.17 14.99
N GLU A 3 -2.07 3.27 14.25
CA GLU A 3 -1.95 3.11 12.80
C GLU A 3 -1.77 1.66 12.31
N SER A 4 -2.07 0.68 13.16
CA SER A 4 -2.16 -0.74 12.80
C SER A 4 -3.43 -1.12 12.01
N GLU A 5 -4.30 -0.15 11.71
CA GLU A 5 -5.67 -0.38 11.22
C GLU A 5 -5.76 -0.74 9.72
N TYR A 6 -4.77 -0.35 8.92
CA TYR A 6 -4.84 -0.58 7.47
C TYR A 6 -4.37 -1.99 7.09
N SER A 7 -5.27 -2.73 6.43
CA SER A 7 -4.96 -4.03 5.83
C SER A 7 -3.78 -3.97 4.86
N SER A 8 -3.12 -5.11 4.65
CA SER A 8 -2.01 -5.31 3.71
C SER A 8 -2.31 -4.74 2.31
N LYS A 9 -3.50 -5.01 1.75
CA LYS A 9 -3.94 -4.50 0.44
C LYS A 9 -4.04 -2.96 0.39
N VAL A 10 -4.41 -2.32 1.51
CA VAL A 10 -4.49 -0.85 1.59
C VAL A 10 -3.09 -0.25 1.70
N ARG A 11 -2.25 -0.81 2.59
CA ARG A 11 -0.83 -0.40 2.71
C ARG A 11 -0.12 -0.53 1.36
N LEU A 12 -0.28 -1.66 0.68
CA LEU A 12 0.29 -1.92 -0.65
C LEU A 12 -0.11 -0.85 -1.67
N LEU A 13 -1.39 -0.53 -1.78
CA LEU A 13 -1.87 0.42 -2.77
C LEU A 13 -1.37 1.84 -2.51
N ILE A 14 -1.31 2.26 -1.24
CA ILE A 14 -0.74 3.56 -0.86
C ILE A 14 0.75 3.62 -1.23
N LEU A 15 1.51 2.56 -0.96
CA LEU A 15 2.92 2.46 -1.34
C LEU A 15 3.13 2.48 -2.86
N GLN A 16 2.24 1.86 -3.63
CA GLN A 16 2.26 1.91 -5.11
C GLN A 16 2.01 3.33 -5.63
N ILE A 17 1.04 4.04 -5.07
CA ILE A 17 0.77 5.45 -5.42
C ILE A 17 2.00 6.31 -5.12
N LEU A 18 2.63 6.12 -3.95
CA LEU A 18 3.85 6.82 -3.57
C LEU A 18 5.00 6.54 -4.53
N LEU A 19 5.21 5.27 -4.88
CA LEU A 19 6.27 4.84 -5.79
C LEU A 19 6.10 5.49 -7.18
N GLN A 20 4.87 5.45 -7.72
CA GLN A 20 4.55 6.10 -8.99
C GLN A 20 4.82 7.61 -8.94
N HIS A 21 4.49 8.26 -7.81
CA HIS A 21 4.76 9.68 -7.63
C HIS A 21 6.27 9.98 -7.64
N GLN A 22 7.06 9.21 -6.88
CA GLN A 22 8.52 9.43 -6.83
C GLN A 22 9.15 9.24 -8.22
N GLN A 23 8.69 8.24 -8.98
CA GLN A 23 9.14 8.02 -10.36
C GLN A 23 8.79 9.21 -11.27
N SER A 24 7.56 9.71 -11.17
CA SER A 24 7.10 10.90 -11.92
C SER A 24 7.96 12.13 -11.62
N LEU A 25 8.30 12.36 -10.35
CA LEU A 25 9.15 13.48 -9.94
C LEU A 25 10.55 13.40 -10.57
N VAL A 26 11.22 12.25 -10.50
CA VAL A 26 12.55 12.04 -11.10
C VAL A 26 12.50 12.10 -12.63
N MET A 27 11.38 11.68 -13.23
CA MET A 27 11.19 11.84 -14.67
C MET A 27 11.12 13.32 -15.08
N LYS A 28 10.41 14.15 -14.32
CA LYS A 28 10.25 15.60 -14.54
C LYS A 28 11.49 16.42 -14.16
N ASN A 29 12.21 16.02 -13.11
CA ASN A 29 13.40 16.70 -12.63
C ASN A 29 14.56 15.71 -12.45
N LYS A 30 15.56 15.80 -13.35
CA LYS A 30 16.72 14.90 -13.38
C LYS A 30 17.72 15.12 -12.25
N ASP A 31 17.61 16.23 -11.52
CA ASP A 31 18.46 16.51 -10.37
C ASP A 31 18.01 15.74 -9.11
N LEU A 32 16.81 15.14 -9.15
CA LEU A 32 16.31 14.30 -8.06
C LEU A 32 16.87 12.88 -8.16
N ASP A 33 17.30 12.33 -7.02
CA ASP A 33 17.79 10.95 -6.92
C ASP A 33 16.68 10.02 -6.44
N ILE A 34 16.28 9.09 -7.30
CA ILE A 34 15.26 8.09 -6.97
C ILE A 34 15.63 7.27 -5.73
N LYS A 35 16.90 6.94 -5.52
CA LYS A 35 17.31 6.12 -4.37
C LYS A 35 17.03 6.85 -3.05
N LYS A 36 17.22 8.17 -3.02
CA LYS A 36 16.89 9.00 -1.85
C LYS A 36 15.38 9.07 -1.65
N LEU A 37 14.61 9.29 -2.72
CA LEU A 37 13.15 9.36 -2.65
C LEU A 37 12.49 8.04 -2.23
N LEU A 38 13.15 6.90 -2.42
CA LEU A 38 12.67 5.62 -1.94
C LEU A 38 12.87 5.42 -0.42
N VAL A 39 13.78 6.17 0.19
CA VAL A 39 14.00 6.16 1.65
C VAL A 39 13.19 7.27 2.32
N GLU A 40 13.19 8.47 1.73
CA GLU A 40 12.50 9.65 2.23
C GLU A 40 11.55 10.20 1.13
N PRO A 41 10.34 9.64 1.00
CA PRO A 41 9.45 9.98 -0.10
C PRO A 41 8.86 11.39 0.03
N VAL A 42 8.67 12.04 -1.12
CA VAL A 42 7.87 13.26 -1.20
C VAL A 42 6.39 12.90 -1.09
N ILE A 43 5.75 13.41 -0.05
CA ILE A 43 4.32 13.25 0.24
C ILE A 43 3.68 14.63 0.21
N ASP A 44 2.95 14.91 -0.86
CA ASP A 44 2.35 16.22 -1.14
C ASP A 44 0.84 16.07 -1.43
N ILE A 45 0.25 17.18 -1.90
CA ILE A 45 -1.17 17.26 -2.23
C ILE A 45 -1.52 16.32 -3.39
N GLU A 46 -0.62 16.10 -4.35
CA GLU A 46 -0.88 15.20 -5.49
C GLU A 46 -1.02 13.75 -5.01
N VAL A 47 -0.10 13.28 -4.17
CA VAL A 47 -0.19 11.96 -3.54
C VAL A 47 -1.47 11.82 -2.72
N MET A 48 -1.77 12.82 -1.88
CA MET A 48 -2.96 12.80 -1.05
C MET A 48 -4.23 12.71 -1.90
N ASN A 49 -4.33 13.50 -2.97
CA ASN A 49 -5.47 13.48 -3.89
C ASN A 49 -5.60 12.12 -4.59
N ASN A 50 -4.50 11.51 -5.01
CA ASN A 50 -4.51 10.17 -5.61
C ASN A 50 -5.01 9.12 -4.62
N CYS A 51 -4.58 9.18 -3.36
CA CYS A 51 -5.08 8.30 -2.30
C CYS A 51 -6.57 8.53 -2.03
N GLN A 52 -6.99 9.78 -1.87
CA GLN A 52 -8.36 10.14 -1.52
C GLN A 52 -9.35 9.91 -2.65
N SER A 53 -8.93 10.00 -3.91
CA SER A 53 -9.80 9.80 -5.09
C SER A 53 -9.91 8.34 -5.51
N ASN A 54 -8.97 7.48 -5.10
CA ASN A 54 -8.94 6.07 -5.48
C ASN A 54 -10.16 5.29 -4.97
N THR A 55 -10.95 4.73 -5.89
CA THR A 55 -12.18 3.99 -5.58
C THR A 55 -11.96 2.81 -4.64
N PHE A 56 -10.88 2.05 -4.84
CA PHE A 56 -10.58 0.90 -4.01
C PHE A 56 -10.28 1.31 -2.57
N LEU A 57 -9.50 2.38 -2.37
CA LEU A 57 -9.21 2.92 -1.03
C LEU A 57 -10.47 3.45 -0.36
N LYS A 58 -11.34 4.17 -1.07
CA LYS A 58 -12.62 4.64 -0.52
C LYS A 58 -13.50 3.50 0.00
N LEU A 59 -13.53 2.38 -0.71
CA LEU A 59 -14.36 1.22 -0.35
C LEU A 59 -13.76 0.41 0.81
N ASN A 60 -12.45 0.17 0.79
CA ASN A 60 -11.79 -0.72 1.74
C ASN A 60 -11.24 0.00 2.99
N ALA A 61 -11.07 1.31 2.90
CA ALA A 61 -10.51 2.15 3.95
C ALA A 61 -11.09 3.57 3.87
N PRO A 62 -12.38 3.79 4.20
CA PRO A 62 -13.03 5.09 4.06
C PRO A 62 -12.32 6.22 4.79
N THR A 63 -11.60 5.91 5.87
CA THR A 63 -10.76 6.85 6.63
C THR A 63 -9.68 7.52 5.77
N VAL A 64 -9.19 6.86 4.70
CA VAL A 64 -8.22 7.43 3.75
C VAL A 64 -8.75 8.71 3.12
N SER A 65 -10.05 8.79 2.84
CA SER A 65 -10.68 9.98 2.26
C SER A 65 -10.59 11.23 3.13
N LYS A 66 -10.27 11.07 4.43
CA LYS A 66 -10.17 12.15 5.42
C LYS A 66 -8.72 12.46 5.83
N LEU A 67 -7.73 11.73 5.29
CA LEU A 67 -6.33 11.95 5.64
C LEU A 67 -5.85 13.31 5.15
N THR A 68 -5.10 14.03 5.97
CA THR A 68 -4.30 15.17 5.51
C THR A 68 -2.93 14.71 5.02
N VAL A 69 -2.22 15.56 4.27
CA VAL A 69 -0.81 15.31 3.88
C VAL A 69 0.05 14.96 5.10
N ARG A 70 -0.16 15.65 6.23
CA ARG A 70 0.56 15.38 7.48
C ARG A 70 0.27 13.99 8.03
N ASN A 71 -0.99 13.57 8.01
CA ASN A 71 -1.35 12.22 8.48
C ASN A 71 -0.79 11.13 7.57
N LEU A 72 -0.86 11.34 6.25
CA LEU A 72 -0.29 10.39 5.29
C LEU A 72 1.22 10.26 5.45
N ARG A 73 1.91 11.37 5.71
CA ARG A 73 3.35 11.37 6.00
C ARG A 73 3.68 10.55 7.24
N PHE A 74 2.98 10.81 8.33
CA PHE A 74 3.18 10.10 9.59
C PHE A 74 2.95 8.58 9.43
N LEU A 75 1.87 8.18 8.74
CA LEU A 75 1.60 6.77 8.42
C LEU A 75 2.76 6.09 7.68
N VAL A 76 3.29 6.75 6.67
CA VAL A 76 4.37 6.18 5.84
C VAL A 76 5.68 6.10 6.62
N GLU A 77 5.99 7.12 7.42
CA GLU A 77 7.14 7.13 8.32
C GLU A 77 7.05 6.02 9.37
N GLU A 78 5.85 5.78 9.93
CA GLU A 78 5.59 4.68 10.84
C GLU A 78 5.83 3.33 10.16
N TRP A 79 5.30 3.11 8.95
CA TRP A 79 5.49 1.83 8.24
C TRP A 79 6.95 1.58 7.85
N LEU A 80 7.68 2.63 7.44
CA LEU A 80 9.12 2.53 7.18
C LEU A 80 9.89 2.21 8.48
N SER A 81 9.46 2.78 9.61
CA SER A 81 10.07 2.54 10.93
C SER A 81 9.75 1.16 11.51
N GLU A 82 8.55 0.64 11.23
CA GLU A 82 8.12 -0.74 11.53
C GLU A 82 9.05 -1.73 10.82
N GLY A 83 9.36 -1.45 9.56
CA GLY A 83 10.29 -2.24 8.76
C GLY A 83 9.65 -3.51 8.19
N ILE A 84 10.50 -4.37 7.64
CA ILE A 84 10.12 -5.70 7.15
C ILE A 84 10.66 -6.74 8.14
N PRO A 85 9.86 -7.73 8.57
CA PRO A 85 10.33 -8.78 9.47
C PRO A 85 11.57 -9.49 8.90
N ASN A 86 12.59 -9.68 9.75
CA ASN A 86 13.88 -10.31 9.40
C ASN A 86 14.70 -9.57 8.33
N VAL A 87 14.42 -8.29 8.08
CA VAL A 87 15.21 -7.43 7.20
C VAL A 87 15.76 -6.26 8.02
N PRO A 88 17.03 -5.87 7.86
CA PRO A 88 17.57 -4.69 8.51
C PRO A 88 16.74 -3.43 8.20
N LYS A 89 16.53 -2.56 9.18
CA LYS A 89 15.66 -1.38 9.01
C LYS A 89 16.20 -0.42 7.95
N GLU A 90 17.52 -0.30 7.87
CA GLU A 90 18.26 0.48 6.88
C GLU A 90 18.05 0.00 5.43
N GLU A 91 17.58 -1.23 5.22
CA GLU A 91 17.21 -1.76 3.91
C GLU A 91 15.71 -1.58 3.60
N THR A 92 14.93 -1.05 4.56
CA THR A 92 13.52 -0.74 4.36
C THR A 92 13.39 0.56 3.58
N THR A 93 12.80 0.45 2.40
CA THR A 93 12.48 1.52 1.47
C THR A 93 11.04 1.35 1.02
N ILE A 94 10.46 2.37 0.38
CA ILE A 94 9.11 2.28 -0.19
C ILE A 94 8.99 1.09 -1.14
N ILE A 95 10.03 0.80 -1.95
CA ILE A 95 9.99 -0.32 -2.89
C ILE A 95 10.11 -1.68 -2.19
N THR A 96 11.02 -1.83 -1.21
CA THR A 96 11.15 -3.11 -0.49
C THR A 96 9.91 -3.39 0.34
N LEU A 97 9.31 -2.35 0.94
CA LEU A 97 8.07 -2.45 1.70
C LEU A 97 6.87 -2.77 0.80
N ALA A 98 6.77 -2.15 -0.39
CA ALA A 98 5.76 -2.50 -1.37
C ALA A 98 5.88 -3.96 -1.82
N ASN A 99 7.11 -4.43 -2.09
CA ASN A 99 7.35 -5.83 -2.45
C ASN A 99 6.97 -6.79 -1.32
N TYR A 100 7.27 -6.44 -0.06
CA TYR A 100 6.84 -7.22 1.09
C TYR A 100 5.32 -7.35 1.16
N TYR A 101 4.58 -6.24 1.06
CA TYR A 101 3.12 -6.28 1.09
C TYR A 101 2.52 -6.94 -0.14
N TYR A 102 3.20 -6.89 -1.29
CA TYR A 102 2.81 -7.62 -2.49
C TYR A 102 2.88 -9.14 -2.24
N SER A 103 4.01 -9.65 -1.74
CA SER A 103 4.15 -11.06 -1.39
C SER A 103 3.14 -11.49 -0.32
N LYS A 104 2.94 -10.66 0.71
CA LYS A 104 1.92 -10.92 1.74
C LYS A 104 0.52 -11.01 1.13
N ARG A 105 0.20 -10.14 0.17
CA ARG A 105 -1.10 -10.14 -0.50
C ARG A 105 -1.29 -11.36 -1.41
N ILE A 106 -0.24 -11.82 -2.10
CA ILE A 106 -0.28 -13.08 -2.86
C ILE A 106 -0.64 -14.23 -1.93
N ASN A 107 0.07 -14.37 -0.80
CA ASN A 107 -0.21 -15.46 0.14
C ASN A 107 -1.63 -15.40 0.70
N GLU A 108 -2.14 -14.22 1.06
CA GLU A 108 -3.53 -14.04 1.49
C GLU A 108 -4.54 -14.47 0.43
N LEU A 109 -4.27 -14.17 -0.85
CA LEU A 109 -5.12 -14.58 -1.96
C LEU A 109 -5.09 -16.09 -2.15
N GLU A 110 -3.91 -16.70 -2.17
CA GLU A 110 -3.72 -18.13 -2.45
C GLU A 110 -4.21 -19.03 -1.30
N GLU A 111 -3.94 -18.66 -0.06
CA GLU A 111 -4.21 -19.51 1.09
C GLU A 111 -5.60 -19.32 1.68
N LYS A 112 -6.23 -18.16 1.45
CA LYS A 112 -7.51 -17.82 2.11
C LYS A 112 -8.60 -17.42 1.13
N GLU A 113 -8.40 -16.35 0.35
CA GLU A 113 -9.51 -15.78 -0.43
C GLU A 113 -9.93 -16.68 -1.60
N LEU A 114 -8.97 -17.16 -2.42
CA LEU A 114 -9.28 -18.02 -3.56
C LEU A 114 -9.90 -19.37 -3.13
N PRO A 115 -9.39 -20.08 -2.10
CA PRO A 115 -10.05 -21.28 -1.59
C PRO A 115 -11.48 -21.02 -1.11
N THR A 116 -11.71 -19.91 -0.41
CA THR A 116 -13.04 -19.53 0.08
C THR A 116 -14.01 -19.32 -1.08
N ILE A 117 -13.61 -18.52 -2.07
CA ILE A 117 -14.41 -18.25 -3.27
C ILE A 117 -14.71 -19.56 -4.03
N ARG A 118 -13.74 -20.47 -4.15
CA ARG A 118 -13.95 -21.78 -4.80
C ARG A 118 -14.97 -22.63 -4.05
N SER A 119 -14.93 -22.63 -2.72
CA SER A 119 -15.90 -23.35 -1.90
C SER A 119 -17.29 -22.76 -2.04
N GLU A 120 -17.43 -21.44 -1.92
CA GLU A 120 -18.70 -20.72 -2.06
C GLU A 120 -19.32 -20.93 -3.45
N ALA A 121 -18.51 -20.85 -4.51
CA ALA A 121 -18.96 -21.10 -5.87
C ALA A 121 -19.45 -22.54 -6.07
N LYS A 122 -18.75 -23.53 -5.48
CA LYS A 122 -19.16 -24.93 -5.53
C LYS A 122 -20.49 -25.15 -4.81
N GLU A 123 -20.63 -24.62 -3.60
CA GLU A 123 -21.88 -24.71 -2.84
C GLU A 123 -23.07 -24.08 -3.58
N LEU A 124 -22.85 -22.91 -4.19
CA LEU A 124 -23.89 -22.24 -4.96
C LEU A 124 -24.33 -23.08 -6.17
N PHE A 125 -23.37 -23.73 -6.84
CA PHE A 125 -23.65 -24.61 -7.96
C PHE A 125 -24.41 -25.87 -7.55
N ASP A 126 -24.05 -26.47 -6.41
CA ASP A 126 -24.73 -27.66 -5.88
C ASP A 126 -26.18 -27.34 -5.44
N ARG A 127 -26.47 -26.11 -4.99
CA ARG A 127 -27.84 -25.66 -4.66
C ARG A 127 -28.74 -25.41 -5.87
N LEU A 128 -28.16 -25.27 -7.07
CA LEU A 128 -28.90 -25.02 -8.31
C LEU A 128 -29.21 -26.30 -9.09
N LYS A 129 -28.73 -27.46 -8.63
CA LYS A 129 -29.05 -28.79 -9.18
C LYS A 129 -30.15 -29.48 -8.39
#